data_AF-A0A7X9C4G4-F1
#
_entry.id   AF-A0A7X9C4G4-F1
#
_cell.length_a   1.000
_cell.length_b   1.000
_cell.length_c   1.000
_cell.angle_alpha   90.00
_cell.angle_beta   90.00
_cell.angle_gamma   90.00
#
_symmetry.space_group_name_H-M   'P 1'
#
loop_
_entity.id
_entity.type
_entity.pdbx_description
1 polymer ?
#
loop_
_entity_poly.entity_id
_entity_poly.type
_entity_poly.pdbx_seq_one_letter_code
_entity_poly.pdbx_strand_id
1 'polypeptide(L)'
;IVVNLKFKNGALGSINVTTLTYPKNLEGSLTILGEKGTVRIGGVAMNKIETWQFADSNPMDESIHEVNTSPKSVYGFGHLDYYRNVVDILDGKAAPIVTGREARKTVEILEAAYKPI
;
A
#
# COMPACT_ATOMS: atom_id res chain seq x y z
N ILE A 1 -0.03 13.79 11.01
CA ILE A 1 0.07 14.67 9.82
C ILE A 1 -1.08 14.35 8.88
N VAL A 2 -1.57 15.37 8.17
CA VAL A 2 -2.48 15.21 7.03
C VAL A 2 -1.78 15.81 5.82
N VAL A 3 -1.72 15.06 4.73
CA VAL A 3 -1.11 15.49 3.45
C VAL A 3 -2.17 15.39 2.37
N ASN A 4 -2.41 16.48 1.65
CA ASN A 4 -3.28 16.50 0.48
C ASN A 4 -2.44 16.30 -0.78
N LEU A 5 -2.91 15.45 -1.69
CA LEU A 5 -2.20 15.04 -2.89
C LEU A 5 -3.00 15.41 -4.14
N LYS A 6 -2.28 15.85 -5.17
CA LYS A 6 -2.77 15.94 -6.55
C LYS A 6 -1.83 15.14 -7.45
N PHE A 7 -2.35 14.07 -8.04
CA PHE A 7 -1.60 13.22 -8.95
C PHE A 7 -1.48 13.89 -10.33
N LYS A 8 -0.47 13.48 -11.12
CA LYS A 8 -0.23 14.03 -12.47
C LYS A 8 -1.43 13.84 -13.42
N ASN A 9 -2.20 12.77 -13.23
CA ASN A 9 -3.43 12.50 -13.99
C ASN A 9 -4.65 13.29 -13.49
N GLY A 10 -4.49 14.18 -12.52
CA GLY A 10 -5.56 15.00 -11.96
C GLY A 10 -6.32 14.36 -10.79
N ALA A 11 -6.07 13.08 -10.48
CA ALA A 11 -6.68 12.44 -9.30
C ALA A 11 -6.28 13.18 -8.02
N LEU A 12 -7.20 13.20 -7.06
CA LEU A 12 -6.99 13.81 -5.75
C LEU A 12 -6.93 12.72 -4.69
N GLY A 13 -6.15 12.95 -3.64
CA GLY A 13 -6.05 12.01 -2.53
C GLY A 13 -5.58 12.69 -1.26
N SER A 14 -5.59 11.95 -0.16
CA SER A 14 -5.02 12.39 1.10
C SER A 14 -4.34 11.24 1.83
N ILE A 15 -3.33 11.57 2.64
CA ILE A 15 -2.66 10.66 3.56
C ILE A 15 -2.90 11.20 4.97
N ASN A 16 -3.46 10.36 5.83
CA ASN A 16 -3.77 10.70 7.21
C ASN A 16 -3.01 9.75 8.13
N VAL A 17 -2.14 10.29 8.99
CA VAL A 17 -1.30 9.48 9.88
C VAL A 17 -1.27 10.08 11.27
N THR A 18 -1.49 9.24 12.27
CA THR A 18 -1.28 9.56 13.69
C THR A 18 -0.68 8.37 14.41
N THR A 19 0.19 8.64 15.39
CA THR A 19 0.73 7.65 16.33
C THR A 19 0.05 7.74 17.70
N LEU A 20 -0.98 8.58 17.84
CA LEU A 20 -1.69 8.88 19.09
C LEU A 20 -3.06 8.19 19.16
N THR A 21 -3.28 7.16 18.35
CA THR A 21 -4.54 6.40 18.36
C THR A 21 -4.68 5.65 19.69
N TYR A 22 -5.73 5.96 20.44
CA TYR A 22 -6.05 5.28 21.69
C TYR A 22 -6.94 4.05 21.45
N PRO A 23 -6.76 2.94 22.19
CA PRO A 23 -5.63 2.62 23.08
C PRO A 23 -4.49 1.89 22.35
N LYS A 24 -4.66 1.60 21.06
CA LYS A 24 -3.77 0.78 20.23
C LYS A 24 -3.99 1.10 18.75
N ASN A 25 -3.18 0.51 17.88
CA ASN A 25 -3.37 0.61 16.42
C ASN A 25 -4.81 0.22 16.04
N LEU A 26 -5.49 1.12 15.33
CA LEU A 26 -6.87 0.95 14.91
C LEU A 26 -6.96 0.60 13.43
N GLU A 27 -6.23 1.33 12.59
CA GLU A 27 -6.45 1.30 11.14
C GLU A 27 -5.14 1.52 10.38
N GLY A 28 -4.94 0.67 9.38
CA GLY A 28 -4.11 0.94 8.21
C GLY A 28 -4.94 0.60 6.99
N SER A 29 -5.29 1.61 6.19
CA SER A 29 -6.22 1.45 5.08
C SER A 29 -5.79 2.20 3.83
N LEU A 30 -6.28 1.71 2.69
CA LEU A 30 -6.15 2.33 1.38
C LEU A 30 -7.49 2.23 0.67
N THR A 31 -8.02 3.38 0.26
CA THR A 31 -9.23 3.47 -0.55
C THR A 31 -8.87 4.07 -1.90
N ILE A 32 -9.28 3.40 -2.98
CA ILE A 32 -9.11 3.85 -4.36
C ILE A 32 -10.49 3.91 -5.01
N LEU A 33 -10.86 5.10 -5.49
CA LEU A 33 -12.12 5.35 -6.18
C LEU A 33 -11.82 5.79 -7.61
N GLY A 34 -12.37 5.07 -8.57
CA GLY A 34 -12.26 5.38 -10.00
C GLY A 34 -13.61 5.28 -10.69
N GLU A 35 -13.64 5.65 -11.96
CA GLU A 35 -14.86 5.66 -12.78
C GLU A 35 -15.53 4.28 -12.88
N LYS A 36 -14.73 3.21 -12.92
CA LYS A 36 -15.20 1.82 -13.14
C LYS A 36 -14.91 0.87 -12.00
N GLY A 37 -14.50 1.39 -10.85
CA GLY A 37 -14.11 0.54 -9.74
C GLY A 37 -13.91 1.29 -8.44
N THR A 38 -14.15 0.58 -7.35
CA THR A 38 -13.98 1.06 -5.98
C THR A 38 -13.39 -0.07 -5.15
N VAL A 39 -12.25 0.22 -4.53
CA VAL A 39 -11.54 -0.73 -3.67
C VAL A 39 -11.25 -0.07 -2.33
N ARG A 40 -11.46 -0.83 -1.25
CA ARG A 40 -10.97 -0.50 0.07
C ARG A 40 -10.29 -1.72 0.68
N ILE A 41 -9.03 -1.53 1.05
CA ILE A 41 -8.28 -2.45 1.90
C ILE A 41 -8.16 -1.78 3.26
N GLY A 42 -8.60 -2.46 4.31
CA GLY A 42 -8.60 -1.98 5.69
C GLY A 42 -8.01 -2.99 6.66
N GLY A 43 -8.51 -2.97 7.90
CA GLY A 43 -7.90 -3.67 9.02
C GLY A 43 -6.80 -2.88 9.71
N VAL A 44 -6.17 -3.48 10.72
CA VAL A 44 -5.14 -2.82 11.55
C VAL A 44 -3.83 -2.61 10.76
N ALA A 45 -3.60 -3.43 9.74
CA ALA A 45 -2.36 -3.42 8.94
C ALA A 45 -2.62 -3.71 7.45
N MET A 46 -3.66 -3.12 6.85
CA MET A 46 -4.04 -3.33 5.44
C MET A 46 -4.22 -4.81 5.07
N ASN A 47 -4.77 -5.59 6.00
CA ASN A 47 -4.77 -7.06 5.92
C ASN A 47 -6.16 -7.63 5.60
N LYS A 48 -7.16 -6.77 5.41
CA LYS A 48 -8.54 -7.14 5.11
C LYS A 48 -9.05 -6.36 3.90
N ILE A 49 -9.54 -7.05 2.89
CA ILE A 49 -10.29 -6.45 1.79
C ILE A 49 -11.72 -6.21 2.28
N GLU A 50 -12.12 -4.94 2.31
CA GLU A 50 -13.44 -4.49 2.80
C GLU A 50 -14.39 -4.14 1.65
N THR A 51 -13.84 -3.68 0.53
CA THR A 51 -14.61 -3.39 -0.68
C THR A 51 -13.78 -3.76 -1.90
N TRP A 52 -14.39 -4.49 -2.83
CA TRP A 52 -13.80 -4.89 -4.10
C TRP A 52 -14.91 -4.93 -5.15
N GLN A 53 -15.17 -3.79 -5.78
CA GLN A 53 -16.28 -3.64 -6.74
C GLN A 53 -15.75 -3.03 -8.03
N PHE A 54 -16.05 -3.69 -9.14
CA PHE A 54 -15.73 -3.22 -10.48
C PHE A 54 -16.95 -3.30 -11.38
N ALA A 55 -16.95 -2.53 -12.47
CA ALA A 55 -18.03 -2.57 -13.47
C ALA A 55 -18.01 -3.88 -14.28
N ASP A 56 -16.81 -4.38 -14.56
CA ASP A 56 -16.56 -5.62 -15.29
C ASP A 56 -15.99 -6.67 -14.32
N SER A 57 -16.43 -7.93 -14.46
CA SER A 57 -15.89 -9.04 -13.66
C SER A 57 -14.54 -9.52 -14.16
N ASN A 58 -13.70 -9.98 -13.26
CA ASN A 58 -12.42 -10.61 -13.54
C ASN A 58 -12.33 -11.97 -12.83
N PRO A 59 -11.72 -13.01 -13.44
CA PRO A 59 -11.51 -14.29 -12.75
C PRO A 59 -10.78 -14.17 -11.40
N MET A 60 -9.96 -13.14 -11.21
CA MET A 60 -9.30 -12.85 -9.93
C MET A 60 -10.29 -12.55 -8.80
N ASP A 61 -11.47 -12.00 -9.12
CA ASP A 61 -12.46 -11.57 -8.12
C ASP A 61 -12.97 -12.74 -7.27
N GLU A 62 -12.94 -13.96 -7.79
CA GLU A 62 -13.39 -15.17 -7.07
C GLU A 62 -12.50 -15.53 -5.88
N SER A 63 -11.21 -15.17 -5.94
CA SER A 63 -10.21 -15.52 -4.92
C SER A 63 -9.87 -14.37 -3.97
N ILE A 64 -10.49 -13.20 -4.15
CA ILE A 64 -10.09 -11.98 -3.44
C ILE A 64 -10.35 -12.06 -1.93
N HIS A 65 -11.30 -12.89 -1.48
CA HIS A 65 -11.56 -13.07 -0.05
C HIS A 65 -10.56 -14.02 0.62
N GLU A 66 -9.88 -14.85 -0.16
CA GLU A 66 -8.89 -15.82 0.33
C GLU A 66 -7.53 -15.17 0.61
N VAL A 67 -7.26 -13.99 0.04
CA VAL A 67 -5.97 -13.28 0.21
C VAL A 67 -5.91 -12.42 1.47
N ASN A 68 -6.97 -12.41 2.28
CA ASN A 68 -6.93 -11.75 3.59
C ASN A 68 -5.85 -12.39 4.47
N THR A 69 -4.99 -11.55 5.04
CA THR A 69 -3.86 -12.04 5.85
C THR A 69 -4.10 -11.80 7.34
N SER A 70 -3.56 -12.69 8.17
CA SER A 70 -3.51 -12.51 9.61
C SER A 70 -2.07 -12.75 10.09
N PRO A 71 -1.16 -11.81 9.81
CA PRO A 71 0.22 -11.96 10.22
C PRO A 71 0.32 -11.92 11.75
N LYS A 72 1.19 -12.74 12.32
CA LYS A 72 1.43 -12.78 13.78
C LYS A 72 2.10 -11.52 14.32
N SER A 73 2.60 -10.66 13.43
CA SER A 73 3.23 -9.38 13.79
C SER A 73 2.97 -8.33 12.71
N VAL A 74 3.22 -7.06 13.05
CA VAL A 74 3.12 -5.93 12.12
C VAL A 74 4.11 -6.00 10.94
N TYR A 75 5.12 -6.87 11.02
CA TYR A 75 6.12 -7.05 9.96
C TYR A 75 5.65 -7.96 8.81
N GLY A 76 4.47 -8.57 8.94
CA GLY A 76 3.84 -9.31 7.85
C GLY A 76 4.68 -10.49 7.35
N PHE A 77 4.55 -10.76 6.05
CA PHE A 77 5.25 -11.84 5.36
C PHE A 77 6.34 -11.33 4.39
N GLY A 78 6.45 -10.01 4.19
CA GLY A 78 7.20 -9.44 3.08
C GLY A 78 8.72 -9.55 3.15
N HIS A 79 9.32 -9.67 4.34
CA HIS A 79 10.78 -9.68 4.49
C HIS A 79 11.43 -10.88 3.80
N LEU A 80 10.86 -12.07 3.97
CA LEU A 80 11.42 -13.29 3.39
C LEU A 80 11.41 -13.21 1.85
N ASP A 81 10.31 -12.76 1.26
CA ASP A 81 10.18 -12.62 -0.19
C ASP A 81 11.08 -11.49 -0.73
N TYR A 82 11.25 -10.40 0.03
CA TYR A 82 12.21 -9.35 -0.32
C TYR A 82 13.64 -9.91 -0.33
N TYR A 83 14.07 -10.64 0.70
CA TYR A 83 15.40 -11.26 0.74
C TYR A 83 15.60 -12.30 -0.36
N ARG A 84 14.59 -13.10 -0.69
CA ARG A 84 14.63 -14.01 -1.84
C ARG A 84 14.88 -13.26 -3.14
N ASN A 85 14.16 -12.16 -3.38
CA ASN A 85 14.40 -11.33 -4.55
C ASN A 85 15.82 -10.78 -4.59
N VAL A 86 16.38 -10.36 -3.44
CA VAL A 86 17.79 -9.93 -3.36
C VAL A 86 18.74 -11.03 -3.82
N VAL A 87 18.57 -12.27 -3.33
CA VAL A 87 19.40 -13.41 -3.76
C VAL A 87 19.24 -13.68 -5.25
N ASP A 88 18.00 -13.69 -5.75
CA ASP A 88 17.74 -13.94 -7.18
C ASP A 88 18.34 -12.86 -8.09
N ILE A 89 18.41 -11.60 -7.65
CA ILE A 89 19.09 -10.53 -8.40
C ILE A 89 20.60 -10.78 -8.45
N LEU A 90 21.20 -11.14 -7.32
CA LEU A 90 22.63 -11.42 -7.23
C LEU A 90 23.02 -12.62 -8.11
N ASP A 91 22.10 -13.58 -8.27
CA ASP A 91 22.23 -14.72 -9.17
C ASP A 91 21.87 -14.41 -10.64
N GLY A 92 21.44 -13.19 -10.96
CA GLY A 92 21.01 -12.80 -12.31
C GLY A 92 19.68 -13.41 -12.78
N LYS A 93 18.85 -13.91 -11.86
CA LYS A 93 17.56 -14.59 -12.13
C LYS A 93 16.36 -13.66 -12.06
N ALA A 94 16.49 -12.51 -11.42
CA ALA A 94 15.39 -11.56 -11.22
C ALA A 94 15.82 -10.10 -11.35
N ALA A 95 14.84 -9.23 -11.58
CA ALA A 95 14.99 -7.79 -11.45
C ALA A 95 14.65 -7.34 -10.01
N PRO A 96 15.22 -6.21 -9.54
CA PRO A 96 14.84 -5.61 -8.27
C PRO A 96 13.36 -5.22 -8.24
N ILE A 97 12.63 -5.69 -7.23
CA ILE A 97 11.25 -5.27 -6.99
C ILE A 97 11.14 -3.79 -6.62
N VAL A 98 12.17 -3.22 -6.01
CA VAL A 98 12.31 -1.78 -5.74
C VAL A 98 13.74 -1.35 -6.01
N THR A 99 13.92 -0.38 -6.90
CA THR A 99 15.23 0.24 -7.16
C THR A 99 15.45 1.46 -6.27
N GLY A 100 16.70 1.91 -6.11
CA GLY A 100 16.99 3.17 -5.41
C GLY A 100 16.31 4.38 -6.03
N ARG A 101 16.12 4.40 -7.36
CA ARG A 101 15.37 5.46 -8.05
C ARG A 101 13.89 5.45 -7.69
N GLU A 102 13.29 4.27 -7.57
CA GLU A 102 11.88 4.14 -7.15
C GLU A 102 11.72 4.52 -5.67
N ALA A 103 12.61 4.06 -4.80
CA ALA A 103 12.59 4.39 -3.37
C ALA A 103 12.72 5.90 -3.10
N ARG A 104 13.49 6.62 -3.93
CA ARG A 104 13.67 8.07 -3.82
C ARG A 104 12.35 8.84 -3.95
N LYS A 105 11.37 8.34 -4.72
CA LYS A 105 10.06 9.00 -4.86
C LYS A 105 9.34 9.14 -3.52
N THR A 106 9.44 8.13 -2.65
CA THR A 106 8.87 8.18 -1.29
C THR A 106 9.55 9.25 -0.45
N VAL A 107 10.87 9.37 -0.53
CA VAL A 107 11.64 10.40 0.19
C VAL A 107 11.24 11.79 -0.28
N GLU A 108 11.09 12.00 -1.58
CA GLU A 108 10.66 13.29 -2.15
C GLU A 108 9.27 13.71 -1.67
N ILE A 109 8.33 12.76 -1.53
CA ILE A 109 7.00 13.02 -0.96
C ILE A 109 7.11 13.40 0.52
N LEU A 110 7.95 12.71 1.30
CA LEU A 110 8.17 13.03 2.71
C LEU A 110 8.77 14.43 2.87
N GLU A 111 9.82 14.74 2.13
CA GLU A 111 10.44 16.07 2.14
C GLU A 111 9.45 17.18 1.79
N ALA A 112 8.59 16.94 0.78
CA ALA A 112 7.53 17.88 0.43
C ALA A 112 6.48 18.04 1.55
N ALA A 113 6.12 16.96 2.24
CA ALA A 113 5.16 16.99 3.34
C ALA A 113 5.69 17.72 4.59
N TYR A 114 7.01 17.72 4.81
CA TYR A 114 7.65 18.42 5.93
C TYR A 114 8.10 19.85 5.60
N LYS A 115 8.01 20.25 4.33
CA LYS A 115 8.39 21.60 3.92
C LYS A 115 7.46 22.62 4.60
N PRO A 116 8.00 23.69 5.19
CA PRO A 116 7.17 24.76 5.74
C PRO A 116 6.26 25.34 4.65
N ILE A 117 5.03 25.70 5.05
CA ILE A 117 4.06 26.40 4.20
C ILE A 117 4.53 27.84 4.01
#